data_AF-A0A075I001-F1
#
_entry.id   AF-A0A075I001-F1
#
_cell.length_a   1.000
_cell.length_b   1.000
_cell.length_c   1.000
_cell.angle_alpha   90.00
_cell.angle_beta   90.00
_cell.angle_gamma   90.00
#
_symmetry.space_group_name_H-M   'P 1'
#
loop_
_entity.id
_entity.type
_entity.pdbx_description
1 polymer ?
#
loop_
_entity_poly.entity_id
_entity_poly.type
_entity_poly.pdbx_seq_one_letter_code
_entity_poly.pdbx_strand_id
1 'polypeptide(L)'
;MGNPSKDGPWEAIFSRYGIHGHDFDKAPFPLSAQQIKDATKDFPKTGQREVRILCYQAERKDRPLVFSDNGLFLLPVRNGHYVIVRGEGYIDISDITSPPVEFTPKADFELQTPLVGDSEMQHLDYAHASGMLEDFVGEGRMYLTIRGRKYTPGFEFRVGGNRITTKGVQTEVDAGYEGEDLVVLIEGKNTKMQDTIIRQLYYPFRKWDIQTTKRVIPMFFEKRGDDYMFWMYEFTDPSDYNSIRLVRSRRYASNQP
;
A
#
# COMPACT_ATOMS: atom_id res chain seq x y z
N MET A 1 5.66 3.86 19.07
CA MET A 1 4.81 3.07 19.98
C MET A 1 4.31 1.87 19.20
N GLY A 2 4.56 0.64 19.68
CA GLY A 2 4.10 -0.58 19.02
C GLY A 2 2.60 -0.82 19.21
N ASN A 3 2.02 -1.76 18.46
CA ASN A 3 0.63 -2.15 18.61
C ASN A 3 0.50 -3.18 19.75
N PRO A 4 -0.10 -2.82 20.92
CA PRO A 4 -0.11 -3.67 22.12
C PRO A 4 -0.77 -5.03 21.91
N SER A 5 -1.66 -5.14 20.91
CA SER A 5 -2.34 -6.40 20.60
C SER A 5 -1.44 -7.42 19.90
N LYS A 6 -0.37 -6.98 19.24
CA LYS A 6 0.55 -7.79 18.44
C LYS A 6 1.88 -8.08 19.12
N ASP A 7 2.23 -7.31 20.16
CA ASP A 7 3.51 -7.43 20.86
C ASP A 7 3.74 -8.83 21.43
N GLY A 8 2.82 -9.33 22.26
CA GLY A 8 2.92 -10.68 22.85
C GLY A 8 3.04 -11.80 21.80
N PRO A 9 2.16 -11.88 20.79
CA PRO A 9 2.25 -12.88 19.74
C PRO A 9 3.58 -12.84 18.96
N TRP A 10 4.07 -11.65 18.59
CA TRP A 10 5.33 -11.54 17.84
C TRP A 10 6.56 -11.81 18.70
N GLU A 11 6.54 -11.46 19.99
CA GLU A 11 7.57 -11.88 20.95
C GLU A 11 7.63 -13.42 21.04
N ALA A 12 6.48 -14.09 21.14
CA ALA A 12 6.42 -15.55 21.18
C ALA A 12 6.97 -16.19 19.88
N ILE A 13 6.67 -15.59 18.72
CA ILE A 13 7.24 -16.01 17.43
C ILE A 13 8.77 -15.86 17.44
N PHE A 14 9.28 -14.72 17.88
CA PHE A 14 10.72 -14.45 17.91
C PHE A 14 11.45 -15.41 18.85
N SER A 15 10.93 -15.59 20.07
CA SER A 15 11.47 -16.51 21.06
C SER A 15 11.46 -17.96 20.58
N ARG A 16 10.33 -18.44 20.02
CA ARG A 16 10.18 -19.83 19.59
C ARG A 16 11.15 -20.22 18.47
N TYR A 17 11.43 -19.31 17.54
CA TYR A 17 12.26 -19.59 16.37
C TYR A 17 13.65 -18.96 16.44
N GLY A 18 14.06 -18.45 17.61
CA GLY A 18 15.40 -17.89 17.83
C GLY A 18 15.71 -16.63 17.01
N ILE A 19 14.67 -15.87 16.64
CA ILE A 19 14.79 -14.72 15.72
C ILE A 19 15.60 -13.57 16.35
N HIS A 20 15.60 -13.43 17.68
CA HIS A 20 16.41 -12.43 18.38
C HIS A 20 17.91 -12.56 18.11
N GLY A 21 18.40 -13.77 17.82
CA GLY A 21 19.80 -14.03 17.49
C GLY A 21 20.13 -13.94 16.00
N HIS A 22 19.15 -13.63 15.15
CA HIS A 22 19.33 -13.58 13.70
C HIS A 22 20.05 -12.30 13.27
N ASP A 23 21.03 -12.45 12.38
CA ASP A 23 21.79 -11.35 11.80
C ASP A 23 21.07 -10.82 10.54
N PHE A 24 20.23 -9.80 10.74
CA PHE A 24 19.44 -9.18 9.67
C PHE A 24 20.28 -8.34 8.69
N ASP A 25 21.54 -8.03 9.00
CA ASP A 25 22.43 -7.35 8.07
C ASP A 25 22.98 -8.32 7.01
N LYS A 26 22.99 -9.63 7.31
CA LYS A 26 23.44 -10.68 6.37
C LYS A 26 22.32 -11.24 5.50
N ALA A 27 21.14 -11.45 6.06
CA ALA A 27 20.03 -12.05 5.34
C ALA A 27 18.67 -11.72 5.98
N PRO A 28 17.56 -11.75 5.22
CA PRO A 28 16.21 -11.76 5.77
C PRO A 28 15.92 -13.08 6.51
N PHE A 29 14.98 -13.06 7.46
CA PHE A 29 14.51 -14.27 8.14
C PHE A 29 13.24 -14.82 7.48
N PRO A 30 13.24 -16.03 6.88
CA PRO A 30 12.05 -16.62 6.29
C PRO A 30 11.07 -17.11 7.37
N LEU A 31 9.78 -16.82 7.19
CA LEU A 31 8.73 -17.19 8.14
C LEU A 31 7.47 -17.63 7.41
N SER A 32 6.91 -18.78 7.79
CA SER A 32 5.64 -19.29 7.23
C SER A 32 4.44 -18.94 8.10
N ALA A 33 3.27 -18.88 7.49
CA ALA A 33 1.99 -18.76 8.18
C ALA A 33 1.75 -19.90 9.18
N GLN A 34 2.25 -21.11 8.90
CA GLN A 34 2.16 -22.24 9.84
C GLN A 34 3.01 -21.99 11.09
N GLN A 35 4.26 -21.52 10.92
CA GLN A 35 5.11 -21.14 12.05
C GLN A 35 4.46 -20.07 12.93
N ILE A 36 3.82 -19.07 12.32
CA ILE A 36 3.07 -18.03 13.05
C ILE A 36 1.92 -18.66 13.85
N LYS A 37 1.12 -19.55 13.25
CA LYS A 37 0.02 -20.24 13.94
C LYS A 37 0.52 -21.08 15.11
N ASP A 38 1.60 -21.84 14.90
CA ASP A 38 2.13 -22.76 15.91
C ASP A 38 2.70 -22.01 17.11
N ALA A 39 3.32 -20.84 16.89
CA ALA A 39 3.83 -19.99 17.96
C ALA A 39 2.76 -19.25 18.74
N THR A 40 1.59 -19.03 18.12
CA THR A 40 0.55 -18.17 18.69
C THR A 40 -0.69 -18.94 19.15
N LYS A 41 -0.78 -20.25 18.90
CA LYS A 41 -1.97 -21.08 19.16
C LYS A 41 -2.57 -20.95 20.57
N ASP A 42 -1.72 -20.72 21.57
CA ASP A 42 -2.10 -20.67 22.99
C ASP A 42 -2.61 -19.28 23.43
N PHE A 43 -2.55 -18.26 22.56
CA PHE A 43 -3.11 -16.96 22.86
C PHE A 43 -4.65 -17.00 22.88
N PRO A 44 -5.31 -16.34 23.85
CA PRO A 44 -6.75 -16.50 24.06
C PRO A 44 -7.59 -15.80 22.99
N LYS A 45 -7.10 -14.70 22.40
CA LYS A 45 -7.88 -13.88 21.46
C LYS A 45 -7.61 -14.30 20.01
N THR A 46 -8.64 -14.29 19.17
CA THR A 46 -8.51 -14.57 17.73
C THR A 46 -7.54 -13.62 17.03
N GLY A 47 -7.59 -12.32 17.34
CA GLY A 47 -6.66 -11.33 16.79
C GLY A 47 -5.18 -11.54 17.15
N GLN A 48 -4.90 -12.39 18.13
CA GLN A 48 -3.54 -12.76 18.54
C GLN A 48 -3.04 -14.06 17.90
N ARG A 49 -3.88 -14.70 17.08
CA ARG A 49 -3.62 -16.01 16.44
C ARG A 49 -3.81 -15.98 14.94
N GLU A 50 -4.72 -15.13 14.45
CA GLU A 50 -5.01 -15.05 13.04
C GLU A 50 -3.82 -14.43 12.30
N VAL A 51 -3.19 -15.23 11.42
CA VAL A 51 -2.02 -14.83 10.63
C VAL A 51 -2.26 -13.52 9.88
N ARG A 52 -3.45 -13.34 9.29
CA ARG A 52 -3.76 -12.13 8.53
C ARG A 52 -3.74 -10.89 9.41
N ILE A 53 -4.31 -10.95 10.62
CA ILE A 53 -4.30 -9.83 11.58
C ILE A 53 -2.87 -9.55 12.06
N LEU A 54 -2.11 -10.59 12.41
CA LEU A 54 -0.73 -10.43 12.90
C LEU A 54 0.22 -9.86 11.84
N CYS A 55 0.02 -10.22 10.57
CA CYS A 55 0.83 -9.76 9.44
C CYS A 55 0.34 -8.43 8.83
N TYR A 56 -0.87 -7.98 9.18
CA TYR A 56 -1.40 -6.69 8.71
C TYR A 56 -0.72 -5.56 9.48
N GLN A 57 0.31 -4.96 8.89
CA GLN A 57 1.12 -3.88 9.47
C GLN A 57 1.21 -2.73 8.46
N ALA A 58 0.08 -2.06 8.22
CA ALA A 58 -0.06 -1.07 7.15
C ALA A 58 0.63 0.24 7.49
N GLU A 59 0.64 0.63 8.77
CA GLU A 59 1.34 1.82 9.27
C GLU A 59 2.50 1.43 10.20
N ARG A 60 3.46 2.33 10.41
CA ARG A 60 4.58 2.11 11.36
C ARG A 60 4.09 1.82 12.78
N LYS A 61 2.97 2.43 13.19
CA LYS A 61 2.31 2.21 14.49
C LYS A 61 1.75 0.79 14.64
N ASP A 62 1.51 0.08 13.53
CA ASP A 62 0.98 -1.27 13.55
C ASP A 62 2.06 -2.34 13.83
N ARG A 63 3.33 -1.96 13.78
CA ARG A 63 4.44 -2.86 14.06
C ARG A 63 4.45 -3.27 15.54
N PRO A 64 4.72 -4.55 15.84
CA PRO A 64 5.00 -4.96 17.20
C PRO A 64 6.33 -4.38 17.69
N LEU A 65 6.53 -4.28 19.00
CA LEU A 65 7.73 -3.71 19.61
C LEU A 65 9.03 -4.35 19.13
N VAL A 66 9.08 -5.69 19.07
CA VAL A 66 10.23 -6.43 18.52
C VAL A 66 10.64 -5.98 17.11
N PHE A 67 9.70 -5.47 16.32
CA PHE A 67 10.00 -4.93 14.99
C PHE A 67 10.46 -3.48 15.06
N SER A 68 9.76 -2.62 15.82
CA SER A 68 10.12 -1.21 15.93
C SER A 68 11.51 -1.01 16.54
N ASP A 69 11.83 -1.79 17.58
CA ASP A 69 13.07 -1.66 18.34
C ASP A 69 14.30 -2.10 17.53
N ASN A 70 14.08 -2.94 16.52
CA ASN A 70 15.14 -3.53 15.69
C ASN A 70 15.14 -3.02 14.23
N GLY A 71 14.29 -2.03 13.90
CA GLY A 71 14.18 -1.50 12.54
C GLY A 71 13.70 -2.54 11.52
N LEU A 72 12.79 -3.43 11.92
CA LEU A 72 12.29 -4.52 11.09
C LEU A 72 10.90 -4.22 10.52
N PHE A 73 10.58 -4.90 9.42
CA PHE A 73 9.24 -4.98 8.83
C PHE A 73 9.03 -6.32 8.12
N LEU A 74 7.77 -6.64 7.81
CA LEU A 74 7.37 -7.92 7.22
C LEU A 74 7.01 -7.76 5.73
N LEU A 75 7.55 -8.61 4.87
CA LEU A 75 7.18 -8.70 3.46
C LEU A 75 6.63 -10.07 3.10
N PRO A 76 5.46 -10.17 2.43
CA PRO A 76 5.04 -11.41 1.81
C PRO A 76 5.90 -11.71 0.58
N VAL A 77 6.37 -12.96 0.45
CA VAL A 77 7.17 -13.41 -0.70
C VAL A 77 6.45 -14.46 -1.55
N ARG A 78 5.51 -15.17 -0.93
CA ARG A 78 4.58 -16.12 -1.55
C ARG A 78 3.35 -16.25 -0.65
N ASN A 79 2.22 -16.72 -1.15
CA ASN A 79 1.06 -16.98 -0.28
C ASN A 79 1.44 -17.84 0.94
N GLY A 80 1.14 -17.33 2.14
CA GLY A 80 1.46 -17.96 3.41
C GLY A 80 2.96 -17.96 3.78
N HIS A 81 3.81 -17.23 3.06
CA HIS A 81 5.24 -17.14 3.33
C HIS A 81 5.69 -15.68 3.31
N TYR A 82 6.50 -15.34 4.30
CA TYR A 82 6.97 -14.01 4.58
C TYR A 82 8.47 -14.02 4.79
N VAL A 83 9.06 -12.83 4.73
CA VAL A 83 10.40 -12.56 5.23
C VAL A 83 10.33 -11.38 6.20
N ILE A 84 11.02 -11.51 7.32
CA ILE A 84 11.33 -10.40 8.21
C ILE A 84 12.64 -9.80 7.71
N VAL A 85 12.67 -8.49 7.53
CA VAL A 85 13.82 -7.79 6.96
C VAL A 85 14.07 -6.49 7.72
N ARG A 86 15.34 -6.09 7.83
CA ARG A 86 15.75 -4.80 8.39
C ARG A 86 15.75 -3.73 7.31
N GLY A 87 15.26 -2.54 7.63
CA GLY A 87 15.24 -1.39 6.73
C GLY A 87 14.00 -0.53 6.92
N GLU A 88 13.77 0.39 5.98
CA GLU A 88 12.55 1.19 5.94
C GLU A 88 11.50 0.51 5.05
N GLY A 89 10.36 0.18 5.64
CA GLY A 89 9.25 -0.51 4.98
C GLY A 89 8.14 0.43 4.51
N TYR A 90 8.16 1.68 4.99
CA TYR A 90 7.05 2.63 4.96
C TYR A 90 7.46 3.94 4.31
N ILE A 91 6.48 4.65 3.76
CA ILE A 91 6.61 6.02 3.26
C ILE A 91 5.66 6.94 4.00
N ASP A 92 6.11 8.17 4.23
CA ASP A 92 5.26 9.21 4.82
C ASP A 92 4.27 9.74 3.78
N ILE A 93 3.03 9.94 4.21
CA ILE A 93 2.01 10.62 3.42
C ILE A 93 2.00 12.09 3.85
N SER A 94 2.79 12.91 3.14
CA SER A 94 2.95 14.33 3.47
C SER A 94 1.65 15.11 3.29
N ASP A 95 1.36 16.03 4.22
CA ASP A 95 0.22 16.93 4.07
C ASP A 95 0.36 17.83 2.83
N ILE A 96 -0.77 18.10 2.17
CA ILE A 96 -0.84 19.01 1.02
C ILE A 96 -1.27 20.38 1.54
N THR A 97 -0.31 21.31 1.64
CA THR A 97 -0.53 22.66 2.19
C THR A 97 -0.93 23.68 1.13
N SER A 98 -0.82 23.36 -0.16
CA SER A 98 -1.28 24.24 -1.24
C SER A 98 -2.78 24.50 -1.14
N PRO A 99 -3.31 25.65 -1.62
CA PRO A 99 -4.76 25.87 -1.71
C PRO A 99 -5.46 24.74 -2.50
N PRO A 100 -6.72 24.42 -2.18
CA PRO A 100 -7.46 23.44 -2.96
C PRO A 100 -7.74 23.97 -4.37
N VAL A 101 -7.70 23.07 -5.34
CA VAL A 101 -8.21 23.33 -6.67
C VAL A 101 -9.72 23.12 -6.62
N GLU A 102 -10.45 24.22 -6.73
CA GLU A 102 -11.88 24.21 -6.92
C GLU A 102 -12.22 23.48 -8.22
N PHE A 103 -12.99 22.40 -8.11
CA PHE A 103 -13.25 21.53 -9.25
C PHE A 103 -14.73 21.38 -9.51
N THR A 104 -15.12 21.71 -10.74
CA THR A 104 -16.48 21.49 -11.25
C THR A 104 -16.47 20.23 -12.13
N PRO A 105 -17.30 19.22 -11.83
CA PRO A 105 -17.39 18.02 -12.66
C PRO A 105 -17.64 18.34 -14.13
N LYS A 106 -16.99 17.59 -15.02
CA LYS A 106 -17.15 17.74 -16.49
C LYS A 106 -18.45 17.16 -17.04
N ALA A 107 -19.27 16.51 -16.21
CA ALA A 107 -20.52 15.90 -16.63
C ALA A 107 -21.59 16.97 -16.90
N ASP A 108 -22.37 16.80 -17.97
CA ASP A 108 -23.50 17.69 -18.31
C ASP A 108 -24.72 17.51 -17.38
N PHE A 109 -24.59 16.66 -16.36
CA PHE A 109 -25.64 16.34 -15.39
C PHE A 109 -25.02 16.10 -14.00
N GLU A 110 -25.86 16.19 -12.98
CA GLU A 110 -25.46 15.92 -11.61
C GLU A 110 -25.14 14.44 -11.38
N LEU A 111 -23.95 14.13 -10.90
CA LEU A 111 -23.59 12.79 -10.44
C LEU A 111 -24.24 12.53 -9.07
N GLN A 112 -25.44 11.93 -9.07
CA GLN A 112 -26.23 11.69 -7.85
C GLN A 112 -25.85 10.39 -7.12
N THR A 113 -25.46 9.34 -7.84
CA THR A 113 -25.16 8.04 -7.22
C THR A 113 -23.89 8.04 -6.34
N PRO A 114 -22.86 8.86 -6.59
CA PRO A 114 -21.73 8.98 -5.67
C PRO A 114 -22.08 9.66 -4.35
N LEU A 115 -23.23 10.33 -4.25
CA LEU A 115 -23.72 10.96 -3.01
C LEU A 115 -24.33 9.95 -2.01
N VAL A 116 -24.54 8.69 -2.45
CA VAL A 116 -25.17 7.65 -1.63
C VAL A 116 -24.14 6.65 -1.14
N GLY A 117 -23.48 6.96 -0.02
CA GLY A 117 -22.47 6.11 0.63
C GLY A 117 -21.18 6.86 0.95
N ASP A 118 -20.24 6.18 1.61
CA ASP A 118 -18.97 6.77 2.04
C ASP A 118 -17.83 5.74 2.03
N SER A 119 -17.61 5.12 0.86
CA SER A 119 -16.53 4.13 0.68
C SER A 119 -15.36 4.68 -0.15
N GLU A 120 -14.16 4.15 0.10
CA GLU A 120 -12.93 4.49 -0.65
C GLU A 120 -13.12 4.35 -2.17
N MET A 121 -13.74 3.24 -2.60
CA MET A 121 -14.03 2.97 -4.01
C MET A 121 -14.99 4.00 -4.61
N GLN A 122 -16.01 4.43 -3.85
CA GLN A 122 -16.98 5.42 -4.32
C GLN A 122 -16.36 6.79 -4.51
N HIS A 123 -15.46 7.20 -3.61
CA HIS A 123 -14.73 8.46 -3.75
C HIS A 123 -13.77 8.44 -4.95
N LEU A 124 -13.13 7.30 -5.21
CA LEU A 124 -12.32 7.11 -6.43
C LEU A 124 -13.17 7.11 -7.70
N ASP A 125 -14.33 6.45 -7.68
CA ASP A 125 -15.28 6.46 -8.79
C ASP A 125 -15.78 7.88 -9.08
N TYR A 126 -16.05 8.67 -8.05
CA TYR A 126 -16.42 10.07 -8.20
C TYR A 126 -15.28 10.93 -8.77
N ALA A 127 -14.07 10.79 -8.24
CA ALA A 127 -12.91 11.52 -8.73
C ALA A 127 -12.64 11.25 -10.21
N HIS A 128 -12.85 10.02 -10.66
CA HIS A 128 -12.76 9.66 -12.06
C HIS A 128 -13.94 10.21 -12.88
N ALA A 129 -15.18 9.99 -12.44
CA ALA A 129 -16.38 10.42 -13.16
C ALA A 129 -16.48 11.95 -13.32
N SER A 130 -16.00 12.71 -12.32
CA SER A 130 -15.93 14.16 -12.37
C SER A 130 -14.84 14.67 -13.31
N GLY A 131 -13.78 13.90 -13.53
CA GLY A 131 -12.60 14.28 -14.29
C GLY A 131 -11.45 14.83 -13.45
N MET A 132 -11.54 14.78 -12.10
CA MET A 132 -10.47 15.20 -11.18
C MET A 132 -9.22 14.34 -11.36
N LEU A 133 -9.39 13.02 -11.54
CA LEU A 133 -8.27 12.11 -11.77
C LEU A 133 -7.52 12.49 -13.04
N GLU A 134 -8.22 12.72 -14.15
CA GLU A 134 -7.65 13.10 -15.43
C GLU A 134 -6.95 14.46 -15.35
N ASP A 135 -7.54 15.43 -14.64
CA ASP A 135 -6.89 16.72 -14.39
C ASP A 135 -5.60 16.55 -13.59
N PHE A 136 -5.64 15.73 -12.54
CA PHE A 136 -4.47 15.47 -11.72
C PHE A 136 -3.38 14.78 -12.53
N VAL A 137 -3.71 13.70 -13.26
CA VAL A 137 -2.73 12.95 -14.04
C VAL A 137 -2.18 13.81 -15.17
N GLY A 138 -3.04 14.52 -15.90
CA GLY A 138 -2.67 15.46 -16.96
C GLY A 138 -2.34 14.80 -18.31
N GLU A 139 -2.67 13.53 -18.50
CA GLU A 139 -2.31 12.73 -19.68
C GLU A 139 -3.55 12.17 -20.40
N GLY A 140 -4.60 12.99 -20.47
CA GLY A 140 -5.81 12.67 -21.23
C GLY A 140 -6.80 11.78 -20.48
N ARG A 141 -7.62 11.06 -21.26
CA ARG A 141 -8.73 10.25 -20.73
C ARG A 141 -8.22 8.95 -20.15
N MET A 142 -8.80 8.56 -19.02
CA MET A 142 -8.50 7.31 -18.35
C MET A 142 -9.71 6.38 -18.40
N TYR A 143 -9.46 5.08 -18.28
CA TYR A 143 -10.51 4.06 -18.24
C TYR A 143 -10.25 3.12 -17.08
N LEU A 144 -11.23 2.89 -16.21
CA LEU A 144 -11.11 1.90 -15.14
C LEU A 144 -11.01 0.49 -15.73
N THR A 145 -9.82 -0.12 -15.66
CA THR A 145 -9.56 -1.47 -16.23
C THR A 145 -9.03 -2.47 -15.21
N ILE A 146 -8.60 -2.01 -14.03
CA ILE A 146 -7.99 -2.85 -13.00
C ILE A 146 -8.70 -2.64 -11.66
N ARG A 147 -9.19 -3.73 -11.06
CA ARG A 147 -9.72 -3.75 -9.69
C ARG A 147 -9.47 -5.05 -8.96
N GLY A 148 -9.51 -4.98 -7.64
CA GLY A 148 -9.55 -6.11 -6.73
C GLY A 148 -8.28 -6.95 -6.73
N ARG A 149 -8.38 -8.15 -6.19
CA ARG A 149 -7.21 -8.99 -5.93
C ARG A 149 -6.58 -9.53 -7.21
N LYS A 150 -5.26 -9.52 -7.23
CA LYS A 150 -4.41 -10.06 -8.29
C LYS A 150 -3.21 -10.78 -7.67
N TYR A 151 -2.64 -11.73 -8.40
CA TYR A 151 -1.37 -12.34 -8.02
C TYR A 151 -0.22 -11.67 -8.76
N THR A 152 0.90 -11.48 -8.07
CA THR A 152 2.12 -10.97 -8.68
C THR A 152 2.81 -12.06 -9.53
N PRO A 153 3.45 -11.69 -10.65
CA PRO A 153 4.43 -12.56 -11.31
C PRO A 153 5.65 -12.77 -10.40
N GLY A 154 6.62 -13.56 -10.85
CA GLY A 154 7.92 -13.63 -10.20
C GLY A 154 8.72 -12.35 -10.43
N PHE A 155 9.26 -11.73 -9.39
CA PHE A 155 10.19 -10.61 -9.52
C PHE A 155 11.15 -10.54 -8.33
N GLU A 156 12.25 -9.82 -8.53
CA GLU A 156 13.31 -9.63 -7.55
C GLU A 156 13.56 -8.14 -7.31
N PHE A 157 13.96 -7.82 -6.09
CA PHE A 157 14.29 -6.45 -5.70
C PHE A 157 15.22 -6.41 -4.49
N ARG A 158 15.75 -5.22 -4.21
CA ARG A 158 16.59 -4.93 -3.06
C ARG A 158 15.83 -4.12 -2.02
N VAL A 159 16.10 -4.40 -0.75
CA VAL A 159 15.61 -3.61 0.38
C VAL A 159 16.52 -3.81 1.58
N GLY A 160 16.94 -2.73 2.24
CA GLY A 160 17.86 -2.81 3.38
C GLY A 160 19.12 -3.63 3.10
N GLY A 161 19.72 -3.45 1.93
CA GLY A 161 20.92 -4.20 1.48
C GLY A 161 20.68 -5.67 1.09
N ASN A 162 19.48 -6.21 1.33
CA ASN A 162 19.13 -7.59 1.08
C ASN A 162 18.38 -7.75 -0.26
N ARG A 163 18.58 -8.90 -0.92
CA ARG A 163 17.84 -9.26 -2.15
C ARG A 163 16.65 -10.14 -1.79
N ILE A 164 15.46 -9.74 -2.25
CA ILE A 164 14.20 -10.44 -2.02
C ILE A 164 13.66 -10.95 -3.35
N THR A 165 13.29 -12.23 -3.38
CA THR A 165 12.59 -12.85 -4.52
C THR A 165 11.16 -13.13 -4.12
N THR A 166 10.20 -12.68 -4.93
CA THR A 166 8.77 -12.89 -4.67
C THR A 166 8.10 -13.58 -5.85
N LYS A 167 7.07 -14.38 -5.59
CA LYS A 167 6.24 -15.01 -6.62
C LYS A 167 4.87 -15.36 -6.08
N GLY A 168 3.82 -14.97 -6.82
CA GLY A 168 2.45 -15.38 -6.51
C GLY A 168 1.96 -14.82 -5.18
N VAL A 169 2.37 -13.61 -4.81
CA VAL A 169 1.81 -12.88 -3.68
C VAL A 169 0.48 -12.29 -4.13
N GLN A 170 -0.56 -12.44 -3.32
CA GLN A 170 -1.80 -11.72 -3.54
C GLN A 170 -1.64 -10.25 -3.17
N THR A 171 -1.94 -9.37 -4.12
CA THR A 171 -2.06 -7.92 -3.93
C THR A 171 -3.49 -7.50 -4.22
N GLU A 172 -3.92 -6.39 -3.62
CA GLU A 172 -5.19 -5.73 -3.90
C GLU A 172 -4.89 -4.40 -4.59
N VAL A 173 -5.76 -3.98 -5.51
CA VAL A 173 -5.71 -2.67 -6.16
C VAL A 173 -7.11 -2.11 -6.09
N ASP A 174 -7.28 -0.98 -5.41
CA ASP A 174 -8.61 -0.36 -5.22
C ASP A 174 -9.15 0.14 -6.56
N ALA A 175 -8.30 0.82 -7.31
CA ALA A 175 -8.58 1.19 -8.68
C ALA A 175 -7.29 1.33 -9.51
N GLY A 176 -7.30 0.79 -10.72
CA GLY A 176 -6.29 1.09 -11.71
C GLY A 176 -6.94 1.53 -13.02
N TYR A 177 -6.41 2.62 -13.55
CA TYR A 177 -6.95 3.30 -14.70
C TYR A 177 -5.94 3.31 -15.83
N GLU A 178 -6.39 3.00 -17.02
CA GLU A 178 -5.55 2.88 -18.21
C GLU A 178 -5.82 4.05 -19.14
N GLY A 179 -4.75 4.75 -19.52
CA GLY A 179 -4.73 5.75 -20.59
C GLY A 179 -4.09 5.16 -21.85
N GLU A 180 -3.77 6.03 -22.82
CA GLU A 180 -3.13 5.63 -24.07
C GLU A 180 -1.73 5.03 -23.83
N ASP A 181 -0.86 5.76 -23.11
CA ASP A 181 0.54 5.39 -22.88
C ASP A 181 0.89 5.02 -21.42
N LEU A 182 -0.10 5.03 -20.53
CA LEU A 182 0.11 4.81 -19.11
C LEU A 182 -0.97 3.96 -18.43
N VAL A 183 -0.61 3.41 -17.27
CA VAL A 183 -1.52 2.80 -16.30
C VAL A 183 -1.28 3.45 -14.94
N VAL A 184 -2.33 4.05 -14.37
CA VAL A 184 -2.34 4.56 -13.00
C VAL A 184 -2.84 3.47 -12.07
N LEU A 185 -2.18 3.27 -10.93
CA LEU A 185 -2.61 2.34 -9.87
C LEU A 185 -2.78 3.11 -8.58
N ILE A 186 -3.98 3.09 -8.00
CA ILE A 186 -4.32 3.88 -6.83
C ILE A 186 -4.61 2.97 -5.64
N GLU A 187 -3.91 3.23 -4.53
CA GLU A 187 -4.32 2.81 -3.18
C GLU A 187 -5.10 3.96 -2.55
N GLY A 188 -6.34 3.69 -2.15
CA GLY A 188 -7.26 4.67 -1.58
C GLY A 188 -7.42 4.51 -0.07
N LYS A 189 -7.62 5.64 0.62
CA LYS A 189 -8.05 5.69 2.02
C LYS A 189 -9.16 6.72 2.22
N ASN A 190 -10.07 6.47 3.15
CA ASN A 190 -11.12 7.43 3.54
C ASN A 190 -10.76 8.23 4.79
N THR A 191 -9.51 8.13 5.25
CA THR A 191 -9.01 8.83 6.44
C THR A 191 -7.57 9.30 6.19
N LYS A 192 -7.13 10.28 6.99
CA LYS A 192 -5.76 10.78 6.95
C LYS A 192 -4.79 9.72 7.46
N MET A 193 -3.82 9.36 6.62
CA MET A 193 -2.69 8.52 6.99
C MET A 193 -1.47 9.39 7.30
N GLN A 194 -0.65 8.95 8.25
CA GLN A 194 0.67 9.55 8.48
C GLN A 194 1.73 8.88 7.60
N ASP A 195 1.64 7.56 7.48
CA ASP A 195 2.49 6.74 6.65
C ASP A 195 1.72 5.54 6.13
N THR A 196 2.30 4.85 5.16
CA THR A 196 1.80 3.57 4.67
C THR A 196 2.94 2.68 4.25
N ILE A 197 2.71 1.37 4.28
CA ILE A 197 3.71 0.40 3.87
C ILE A 197 3.88 0.43 2.33
N ILE A 198 5.12 0.61 1.89
CA ILE A 198 5.47 0.81 0.46
C ILE A 198 4.94 -0.32 -0.43
N ARG A 199 4.86 -1.56 0.07
CA ARG A 199 4.38 -2.72 -0.70
C ARG A 199 2.97 -2.55 -1.27
N GLN A 200 2.10 -1.73 -0.64
CA GLN A 200 0.75 -1.48 -1.17
C GLN A 200 0.80 -0.74 -2.51
N LEU A 201 1.85 0.05 -2.76
CA LEU A 201 2.10 0.68 -4.06
C LEU A 201 3.05 -0.17 -4.92
N TYR A 202 4.11 -0.70 -4.32
CA TYR A 202 5.19 -1.35 -5.04
C TYR A 202 4.80 -2.68 -5.68
N TYR A 203 4.01 -3.54 -5.01
CA TYR A 203 3.66 -4.85 -5.54
C TYR A 203 2.71 -4.75 -6.74
N PRO A 204 1.65 -3.91 -6.69
CA PRO A 204 0.88 -3.56 -7.88
C PRO A 204 1.74 -2.96 -9.00
N PHE A 205 2.61 -1.99 -8.67
CA PHE A 205 3.52 -1.39 -9.64
C PHE A 205 4.36 -2.44 -10.37
N ARG A 206 5.12 -3.26 -9.64
CA ARG A 206 5.97 -4.32 -10.23
C ARG A 206 5.18 -5.33 -11.05
N LYS A 207 3.95 -5.66 -10.62
CA LYS A 207 3.08 -6.56 -11.37
C LYS A 207 2.81 -5.99 -12.77
N TRP A 208 2.35 -4.75 -12.84
CA TRP A 208 1.91 -4.17 -14.10
C TRP A 208 3.09 -3.70 -14.96
N ASP A 209 4.16 -3.21 -14.35
CA ASP A 209 5.43 -2.86 -15.03
C ASP A 209 6.02 -4.05 -15.81
N ILE A 210 5.81 -5.27 -15.33
CA ILE A 210 6.22 -6.51 -16.03
C ILE A 210 5.22 -6.93 -17.12
N GLN A 211 3.93 -6.60 -16.96
CA GLN A 211 2.83 -7.18 -17.76
C GLN A 211 2.28 -6.23 -18.84
N THR A 212 2.64 -4.96 -18.83
CA THR A 212 2.29 -3.99 -19.86
C THR A 212 3.54 -3.28 -20.39
N THR A 213 3.45 -2.75 -21.60
CA THR A 213 4.48 -1.86 -22.18
C THR A 213 4.24 -0.40 -21.81
N LYS A 214 3.10 -0.08 -21.20
CA LYS A 214 2.73 1.27 -20.77
C LYS A 214 3.47 1.65 -19.50
N ARG A 215 3.75 2.94 -19.32
CA ARG A 215 4.33 3.45 -18.08
C ARG A 215 3.36 3.25 -16.92
N VAL A 216 3.84 2.69 -15.81
CA VAL A 216 3.01 2.44 -14.63
C VAL A 216 3.25 3.50 -13.56
N ILE A 217 2.19 4.18 -13.13
CA ILE A 217 2.23 5.28 -12.17
C ILE A 217 1.53 4.86 -10.88
N PRO A 218 2.26 4.60 -9.80
CA PRO A 218 1.67 4.39 -8.49
C PRO A 218 1.17 5.72 -7.91
N MET A 219 -0.04 5.69 -7.35
CA MET A 219 -0.69 6.82 -6.72
C MET A 219 -1.30 6.42 -5.39
N PHE A 220 -1.35 7.40 -4.48
CA PHE A 220 -2.08 7.31 -3.23
C PHE A 220 -3.20 8.33 -3.25
N PHE A 221 -4.35 7.95 -2.70
CA PHE A 221 -5.54 8.79 -2.64
C PHE A 221 -6.10 8.83 -1.23
N GLU A 222 -6.51 10.00 -0.79
CA GLU A 222 -7.31 10.15 0.43
C GLU A 222 -8.53 11.02 0.19
N LYS A 223 -9.68 10.59 0.75
CA LYS A 223 -10.82 11.47 0.99
C LYS A 223 -10.75 12.00 2.42
N ARG A 224 -10.68 13.33 2.59
CA ARG A 224 -10.62 14.00 3.90
C ARG A 224 -11.72 15.05 4.02
N GLY A 225 -12.84 14.73 4.68
CA GLY A 225 -13.99 15.64 4.64
C GLY A 225 -14.36 15.89 3.18
N ASP A 226 -14.40 17.14 2.72
CA ASP A 226 -14.74 17.48 1.33
C ASP A 226 -13.53 17.48 0.36
N ASP A 227 -12.31 17.33 0.88
CA ASP A 227 -11.09 17.36 0.09
C ASP A 227 -10.76 15.98 -0.52
N TYR A 228 -10.45 15.99 -1.82
CA TYR A 228 -9.88 14.87 -2.57
C TYR A 228 -8.37 15.07 -2.73
N MET A 229 -7.59 14.22 -2.09
CA MET A 229 -6.14 14.36 -1.99
C MET A 229 -5.45 13.32 -2.86
N PHE A 230 -4.53 13.76 -3.72
CA PHE A 230 -3.75 12.87 -4.58
C PHE A 230 -2.26 13.05 -4.36
N TRP A 231 -1.55 11.92 -4.32
CA TRP A 231 -0.09 11.86 -4.37
C TRP A 231 0.33 10.91 -5.48
N MET A 232 1.16 11.41 -6.39
CA MET A 232 1.77 10.65 -7.48
C MET A 232 3.20 10.30 -7.11
N TYR A 233 3.51 9.01 -7.17
CA TYR A 233 4.83 8.49 -6.86
C TYR A 233 5.48 7.92 -8.12
N GLU A 234 6.79 7.73 -8.04
CA GLU A 234 7.56 6.91 -8.96
C GLU A 234 8.51 6.00 -8.18
N PHE A 235 8.95 4.91 -8.80
CA PHE A 235 10.11 4.14 -8.35
C PHE A 235 11.27 4.45 -9.30
N THR A 236 12.26 5.20 -8.81
CA THR A 236 13.40 5.65 -9.64
C THR A 236 14.31 4.51 -10.08
N ASP A 237 14.37 3.43 -9.30
CA ASP A 237 14.88 2.12 -9.71
C ASP A 237 13.81 1.08 -9.37
N PRO A 238 13.11 0.49 -10.36
CA PRO A 238 12.12 -0.54 -10.11
C PRO A 238 12.66 -1.70 -9.28
N SER A 239 13.96 -1.99 -9.29
CA SER A 239 14.59 -3.09 -8.53
C SER A 239 15.04 -2.70 -7.13
N ASP A 240 14.75 -1.49 -6.67
CA ASP A 240 14.98 -1.02 -5.31
C ASP A 240 13.66 -0.59 -4.68
N TYR A 241 13.26 -1.30 -3.61
CA TYR A 241 12.02 -1.06 -2.87
C TYR A 241 11.97 0.35 -2.26
N ASN A 242 13.12 0.89 -1.88
CA ASN A 242 13.23 2.20 -1.24
C ASN A 242 13.43 3.35 -2.24
N SER A 243 13.43 3.08 -3.55
CA SER A 243 13.58 4.11 -4.60
C SER A 243 12.32 4.94 -4.86
N ILE A 244 11.25 4.68 -4.08
CA ILE A 244 9.99 5.40 -4.14
C ILE A 244 10.18 6.88 -3.82
N ARG A 245 9.61 7.74 -4.66
CA ARG A 245 9.70 9.19 -4.51
C ARG A 245 8.38 9.86 -4.87
N LEU A 246 7.97 10.84 -4.08
CA LEU A 246 6.84 11.71 -4.39
C LEU A 246 7.21 12.61 -5.58
N VAL A 247 6.45 12.53 -6.67
CA VAL A 247 6.62 13.35 -7.87
C VAL A 247 5.76 14.61 -7.78
N ARG A 248 4.50 14.45 -7.39
CA ARG A 248 3.53 15.55 -7.33
C ARG A 248 2.41 15.20 -6.36
N SER A 249 1.86 16.21 -5.71
CA SER A 249 0.64 16.09 -4.92
C SER A 249 -0.29 17.27 -5.20
N ARG A 250 -1.60 17.04 -5.10
CA ARG A 250 -2.60 18.10 -5.25
C ARG A 250 -3.85 17.75 -4.44
N ARG A 251 -4.54 18.78 -3.98
CA ARG A 251 -5.85 18.65 -3.35
C ARG A 251 -6.92 19.37 -4.14
N TYR A 252 -8.09 18.76 -4.20
CA TYR A 252 -9.26 19.29 -4.87
C TYR A 252 -10.40 19.43 -3.89
N ALA A 253 -11.13 20.54 -4.00
CA ALA A 253 -12.43 20.70 -3.34
C ALA A 253 -13.50 20.54 -4.42
N SER A 254 -14.47 19.66 -4.17
CA SER A 254 -15.58 19.50 -5.13
C SER A 254 -16.61 20.59 -4.92
N ASN A 255 -16.95 21.31 -5.99
CA ASN A 255 -18.04 22.29 -6.01
C ASN A 255 -19.37 21.70 -6.46
N GLN A 256 -19.60 20.40 -6.24
CA GLN A 256 -20.92 19.87 -6.47
C GLN A 256 -21.89 20.47 -5.44
N PRO A 257 -23.05 21.00 -5.87
CA PRO A 257 -24.09 21.43 -4.94
C PRO A 257 -24.62 20.29 -4.08
#